data_AF-A0A4R5CFS4-F1
#
_entry.id   AF-A0A4R5CFS4-F1
#
_cell.length_a   1.000
_cell.length_b   1.000
_cell.length_c   1.000
_cell.angle_alpha   90.00
_cell.angle_beta   90.00
_cell.angle_gamma   90.00
#
_symmetry.space_group_name_H-M   'P 1'
#
loop_
_entity.id
_entity.type
_entity.pdbx_description
1 polymer ?
#
loop_
_entity_poly.entity_id
_entity_poly.type
_entity_poly.pdbx_seq_one_letter_code
_entity_poly.pdbx_strand_id
1 'polypeptide(L)'
;MPRITPIPGIAAITTAALAAFGLISCGGTDRPRAAAGTPSPPFSPPPDWTPCTGLGAKPPSAGTRCATVKVPLDYARPSGETIALALIRVPATDRRHRAGSLLFNFGGPGGDGVDTLAQAARQFKNLNTRYDLIGFDPRGVGRSAPVTCVSDRRTDQIVAGDGSPDTAAEEKAFIEEQRSYVRRCQARSGRLLPHVGTINAARDMDAVRSAVGDARLHYFGMSYGTWLGGSYAHQFPGNVGRAVLDGAVDTKISPVDLGLQQAAAFQRALGGFASACAAIGRACPLGTDRPSVVASIGRLLTGLDRGPLPARGGRRLTQSLGTTGVAAALYSRQAWPVLAQGLGHVS
;
A
#
# COMPACT_ATOMS: atom_id res chain seq x y z
N MET A 1 -29.71 -1.58 28.61
CA MET A 1 -28.35 -1.98 28.18
C MET A 1 -28.30 -3.49 28.04
N PRO A 2 -28.41 -4.08 26.82
CA PRO A 2 -28.15 -5.49 26.65
C PRO A 2 -26.64 -5.73 26.50
N ARG A 3 -26.16 -6.79 27.16
CA ARG A 3 -24.76 -7.20 27.23
C ARG A 3 -24.26 -7.64 25.85
N ILE A 4 -23.10 -7.12 25.47
CA ILE A 4 -22.32 -7.54 24.31
C ILE A 4 -21.74 -8.92 24.62
N THR A 5 -22.23 -9.97 23.95
CA THR A 5 -21.52 -11.25 23.86
C THR A 5 -20.52 -11.18 22.71
N PRO A 6 -19.22 -11.46 22.94
CA PRO A 6 -18.25 -11.51 21.86
C PRO A 6 -18.53 -12.72 20.98
N ILE A 7 -18.67 -12.52 19.67
CA ILE A 7 -18.63 -13.62 18.70
C ILE A 7 -17.17 -14.10 18.63
N PRO A 8 -16.85 -15.33 19.04
CA PRO A 8 -15.51 -15.86 18.87
C PRO A 8 -15.33 -16.28 17.41
N GLY A 9 -14.31 -15.74 16.72
CA GLY A 9 -13.79 -16.40 15.52
C GLY A 9 -13.78 -15.61 14.20
N ILE A 10 -13.91 -14.29 14.18
CA ILE A 10 -13.56 -13.51 12.97
C ILE A 10 -12.27 -12.75 13.24
N ALA A 11 -11.13 -13.41 12.96
CA ALA A 11 -9.90 -12.68 12.67
C ALA A 11 -10.12 -11.96 11.34
N ALA A 12 -10.73 -10.78 11.39
CA ALA A 12 -10.76 -9.87 10.26
C ALA A 12 -9.31 -9.43 10.04
N ILE A 13 -8.59 -10.15 9.16
CA ILE A 13 -7.30 -9.71 8.65
C ILE A 13 -7.64 -8.55 7.70
N THR A 14 -7.88 -7.38 8.28
CA THR A 14 -7.89 -6.13 7.55
C THR A 14 -6.44 -5.78 7.25
N THR A 15 -5.86 -6.38 6.21
CA THR A 15 -4.83 -5.69 5.43
C THR A 15 -5.52 -4.58 4.63
N ALA A 16 -6.20 -3.68 5.32
CA ALA A 16 -6.38 -2.33 4.82
C ALA A 16 -5.00 -1.71 4.99
N ALA A 17 -4.16 -1.83 3.96
CA ALA A 17 -3.17 -0.79 3.76
C ALA A 17 -3.98 0.50 3.84
N LEU A 18 -3.74 1.30 4.88
CA LEU A 18 -4.21 2.67 4.95
C LEU A 18 -3.56 3.37 3.76
N ALA A 19 -4.19 3.24 2.59
CA ALA A 19 -3.96 4.11 1.48
C ALA A 19 -4.50 5.45 1.96
N ALA A 20 -3.64 6.22 2.62
CA ALA A 20 -3.85 7.64 2.71
C ALA A 20 -4.04 8.08 1.26
N PHE A 21 -5.26 8.49 0.92
CA PHE A 21 -5.56 9.17 -0.33
C PHE A 21 -4.91 10.55 -0.27
N GLY A 22 -3.58 10.57 -0.28
CA GLY A 22 -2.82 11.71 -0.71
C GLY A 22 -2.67 11.56 -2.21
N LEU A 23 -3.47 12.30 -2.98
CA LEU A 23 -3.12 12.66 -4.35
C LEU A 23 -1.84 13.51 -4.26
N ILE A 24 -0.69 12.88 -4.03
CA ILE A 24 0.61 13.53 -4.16
C ILE A 24 0.90 13.53 -5.65
N SER A 25 0.34 14.53 -6.31
CA SER A 25 0.78 14.97 -7.63
C SER A 25 2.19 15.55 -7.47
N CYS A 26 3.21 14.74 -7.73
CA CYS A 26 4.51 15.25 -8.14
C CYS A 26 4.51 15.30 -9.68
N GLY A 27 3.93 16.38 -10.21
CA GLY A 27 4.09 16.75 -11.60
C GLY A 27 5.54 17.17 -11.86
N GLY A 28 6.29 16.31 -12.53
CA GLY A 28 7.53 16.64 -13.20
C GLY A 28 7.47 16.03 -14.60
N THR A 29 7.20 16.86 -15.61
CA THR A 29 7.27 16.45 -17.02
C THR A 29 8.72 16.44 -17.46
N ASP A 30 9.44 15.37 -17.12
CA ASP A 30 10.67 15.02 -17.82
C ASP A 30 10.44 13.72 -18.59
N ARG A 31 10.37 13.85 -19.92
CA ARG A 31 10.45 12.69 -20.82
C ARG A 31 11.82 12.05 -20.60
N PRO A 32 11.91 10.79 -20.14
CA PRO A 32 13.19 10.11 -20.08
C PRO A 32 13.67 9.87 -21.52
N ARG A 33 14.81 10.46 -21.87
CA ARG A 33 15.59 10.00 -23.03
C ARG A 33 15.95 8.53 -22.75
N ALA A 34 15.57 7.63 -23.67
CA ALA A 34 15.94 6.23 -23.59
C ALA A 34 17.47 6.10 -23.53
N ALA A 35 18.01 5.89 -22.34
CA ALA A 35 19.39 5.49 -22.17
C ALA A 35 19.47 3.99 -22.52
N ALA A 36 20.35 3.65 -23.45
CA ALA A 36 20.73 2.28 -23.73
C ALA A 36 21.09 1.58 -22.40
N GLY A 37 20.61 0.33 -22.24
CA GLY A 37 20.68 -0.42 -20.99
C GLY A 37 22.06 -0.39 -20.36
N THR A 38 22.16 0.23 -19.19
CA THR A 38 23.33 0.10 -18.33
C THR A 38 23.46 -1.37 -17.96
N PRO A 39 24.66 -1.98 -18.05
CA PRO A 39 24.87 -3.35 -17.59
C PRO A 39 24.38 -3.49 -16.15
N SER A 40 23.62 -4.54 -15.86
CA SER A 40 23.27 -4.88 -14.47
C SER A 40 24.56 -4.89 -13.65
N PRO A 41 24.58 -4.24 -12.47
CA PRO A 41 25.76 -4.29 -11.62
C PRO A 41 26.15 -5.76 -11.35
N PRO A 42 27.45 -6.04 -11.18
CA PRO A 42 27.92 -7.40 -10.92
C PRO A 42 27.16 -8.00 -9.73
N PHE A 43 26.85 -9.29 -9.86
CA PHE A 43 26.15 -10.15 -8.91
C PHE A 43 26.16 -9.60 -7.48
N SER A 44 25.00 -9.11 -7.01
CA SER A 44 24.86 -8.78 -5.59
C SER A 44 25.15 -10.05 -4.78
N PRO A 45 25.99 -9.97 -3.73
CA PRO A 45 26.32 -11.15 -2.95
C PRO A 45 25.04 -11.77 -2.38
N PRO A 46 25.00 -13.10 -2.22
CA PRO A 46 23.83 -13.76 -1.66
C PRO A 46 23.48 -13.17 -0.29
N PRO A 47 22.19 -12.93 0.02
CA PRO A 47 21.79 -12.35 1.29
C PRO A 47 22.17 -13.28 2.44
N ASP A 48 22.67 -12.71 3.53
CA ASP A 48 22.85 -13.43 4.78
C ASP A 48 21.49 -13.61 5.49
N TRP A 49 20.92 -14.81 5.36
CA TRP A 49 19.59 -15.14 5.83
C TRP A 49 19.60 -15.54 7.31
N THR A 50 19.00 -14.69 8.14
CA THR A 50 18.90 -14.89 9.60
C THR A 50 17.45 -15.14 10.03
N PRO A 51 17.21 -15.66 11.25
CA PRO A 51 15.88 -15.67 11.83
C PRO A 51 15.30 -14.25 11.84
N CYS A 52 14.04 -14.09 11.42
CA CYS A 52 13.40 -12.78 11.42
C CYS A 52 13.17 -12.28 12.85
N THR A 53 13.50 -11.01 13.09
CA THR A 53 13.21 -10.28 14.34
C THR A 53 12.34 -9.05 14.03
N GLY A 54 11.51 -8.63 14.98
CA GLY A 54 10.72 -7.39 14.84
C GLY A 54 9.68 -7.41 13.71
N LEU A 55 9.13 -8.59 13.36
CA LEU A 55 7.97 -8.67 12.47
C LEU A 55 6.70 -8.24 13.19
N GLY A 56 5.79 -7.58 12.48
CA GLY A 56 4.46 -7.21 12.98
C GLY A 56 3.52 -8.41 13.20
N ALA A 57 3.92 -9.61 12.75
CA ALA A 57 3.19 -10.85 12.94
C ALA A 57 4.15 -12.02 13.20
N LYS A 58 3.60 -13.13 13.73
CA LYS A 58 4.37 -14.37 13.90
C LYS A 58 4.88 -14.87 12.53
N PRO A 59 6.14 -15.33 12.43
CA PRO A 59 6.65 -15.91 11.19
C PRO A 59 5.71 -17.01 10.63
N PRO A 60 5.43 -17.01 9.31
CA PRO A 60 4.51 -17.98 8.69
C PRO A 60 4.91 -19.45 8.89
N SER A 61 6.21 -19.71 8.97
CA SER A 61 6.79 -21.04 9.17
C SER A 61 8.12 -20.97 9.94
N ALA A 62 8.57 -22.08 10.52
CA ALA A 62 9.88 -22.17 11.20
C ALA A 62 11.08 -21.89 10.26
N GLY A 63 10.90 -22.13 8.96
CA GLY A 63 11.90 -21.87 7.93
C GLY A 63 11.96 -20.42 7.45
N THR A 64 11.07 -19.54 7.94
CA THR A 64 11.04 -18.13 7.55
C THR A 64 12.36 -17.45 7.94
N ARG A 65 12.97 -16.73 7.01
CA ARG A 65 14.23 -16.00 7.23
C ARG A 65 14.12 -14.58 6.69
N CYS A 66 14.88 -13.67 7.29
CA CYS A 66 14.99 -12.29 6.87
C CYS A 66 16.44 -11.98 6.51
N ALA A 67 16.64 -11.04 5.61
CA ALA A 67 17.96 -10.61 5.18
C ALA A 67 17.92 -9.17 4.68
N THR A 68 19.08 -8.65 4.29
CA THR A 68 19.16 -7.39 3.55
C THR A 68 19.95 -7.56 2.25
N VAL A 69 19.57 -6.76 1.25
CA VAL A 69 20.33 -6.63 -0.01
C VAL A 69 20.81 -5.18 -0.11
N LYS A 70 22.12 -4.98 -0.29
CA LYS A 70 22.68 -3.64 -0.49
C LYS A 70 22.53 -3.22 -1.95
N VAL A 71 22.04 -2.01 -2.16
CA VAL A 71 21.90 -1.38 -3.49
C VAL A 71 22.46 0.05 -3.44
N PRO A 72 22.93 0.62 -4.56
CA PRO A 72 23.32 2.02 -4.58
C PRO A 72 22.10 2.90 -4.30
N LEU A 73 22.31 3.93 -3.49
CA LEU A 73 21.33 5.01 -3.33
C LEU A 73 21.04 5.64 -4.70
N ASP A 74 22.12 6.00 -5.39
CA ASP A 74 22.12 6.63 -6.70
C ASP A 74 22.70 5.69 -7.75
N TYR A 75 21.85 5.15 -8.62
CA TYR A 75 22.28 4.25 -9.70
C TYR A 75 23.17 4.94 -10.75
N ALA A 76 23.22 6.28 -10.81
CA ALA A 76 24.21 6.99 -11.63
C ALA A 76 25.61 7.01 -10.99
N ARG A 77 25.72 6.68 -9.70
CA ARG A 77 26.97 6.55 -8.93
C ARG A 77 27.01 5.20 -8.21
N PRO A 78 27.15 4.07 -8.93
CA PRO A 78 26.98 2.73 -8.38
C PRO A 78 28.03 2.33 -7.32
N SER A 79 29.19 2.97 -7.31
CA SER A 79 30.23 2.80 -6.28
C SER A 79 30.09 3.76 -5.08
N GLY A 80 29.04 4.57 -5.06
CA GLY A 80 28.79 5.57 -4.02
C GLY A 80 28.07 5.01 -2.80
N GLU A 81 27.28 5.87 -2.17
CA GLU A 81 26.49 5.51 -0.99
C GLU A 81 25.50 4.36 -1.31
N THR A 82 25.32 3.45 -0.36
CA THR A 82 24.39 2.32 -0.48
C THR A 82 23.28 2.40 0.57
N ILE A 83 22.13 1.83 0.23
CA ILE A 83 21.03 1.55 1.16
C ILE A 83 20.82 0.04 1.27
N ALA A 84 20.27 -0.40 2.40
CA ALA A 84 19.90 -1.79 2.61
C ALA A 84 18.40 -1.97 2.38
N LEU A 85 18.04 -2.90 1.49
CA LEU A 85 16.67 -3.33 1.28
C LEU A 85 16.37 -4.51 2.19
N ALA A 86 15.32 -4.43 2.99
CA ALA A 86 14.88 -5.51 3.86
C ALA A 86 14.05 -6.55 3.07
N LEU A 87 14.35 -7.83 3.30
CA LEU A 87 13.67 -8.96 2.68
C LEU A 87 13.18 -9.94 3.75
N ILE A 88 12.08 -10.62 3.41
CA ILE A 88 11.59 -11.83 4.08
C ILE A 88 11.49 -12.95 3.05
N ARG A 89 11.86 -14.18 3.46
CA ARG A 89 11.69 -15.40 2.68
C ARG A 89 10.88 -16.42 3.47
N VAL A 90 9.79 -16.88 2.86
CA VAL A 90 9.08 -18.09 3.28
C VAL A 90 9.49 -19.21 2.32
N PRO A 91 10.27 -20.22 2.77
CA PRO A 91 10.80 -21.23 1.87
C PRO A 91 9.69 -22.09 1.26
N ALA A 92 9.91 -22.57 0.03
CA ALA A 92 9.02 -23.53 -0.61
C ALA A 92 8.86 -24.79 0.26
N THR A 93 7.65 -25.33 0.36
CA THR A 93 7.41 -26.55 1.15
C THR A 93 7.92 -27.80 0.45
N ASP A 94 7.88 -27.84 -0.89
CA ASP A 94 8.51 -28.88 -1.69
C ASP A 94 9.89 -28.42 -2.19
N ARG A 95 10.91 -28.66 -1.36
CA ARG A 95 12.29 -28.26 -1.67
C ARG A 95 12.87 -29.00 -2.87
N ARG A 96 12.43 -30.23 -3.13
CA ARG A 96 12.97 -31.07 -4.21
C ARG A 96 12.52 -30.59 -5.58
N HIS A 97 11.33 -30.02 -5.66
CA HIS A 97 10.77 -29.53 -6.92
C HIS A 97 10.65 -27.99 -6.97
N ARG A 98 11.47 -27.28 -6.20
CA ARG A 98 11.49 -25.81 -6.14
C ARG A 98 11.61 -25.20 -7.56
N ALA A 99 10.71 -24.29 -7.88
CA ALA A 99 10.63 -23.59 -9.17
C ALA A 99 11.39 -22.25 -9.22
N GLY A 100 11.82 -21.72 -8.07
CA GLY A 100 12.47 -20.41 -7.95
C GLY A 100 11.96 -19.62 -6.76
N SER A 101 12.26 -18.33 -6.74
CA SER A 101 11.64 -17.38 -5.82
C SER A 101 10.52 -16.61 -6.52
N LEU A 102 9.45 -16.31 -5.80
CA LEU A 102 8.36 -15.44 -6.24
C LEU A 102 8.40 -14.15 -5.43
N LEU A 103 8.80 -13.05 -6.07
CA LEU A 103 8.90 -11.74 -5.44
C LEU A 103 7.52 -11.05 -5.43
N PHE A 104 7.09 -10.62 -4.26
CA PHE A 104 5.83 -9.90 -4.07
C PHE A 104 6.07 -8.39 -3.94
N ASN A 105 5.13 -7.62 -4.47
CA ASN A 105 4.88 -6.26 -4.04
C ASN A 105 3.37 -6.06 -3.85
N PHE A 106 2.97 -5.58 -2.68
CA PHE A 106 1.56 -5.45 -2.30
C PHE A 106 0.95 -4.07 -2.63
N GLY A 107 1.70 -3.20 -3.30
CA GLY A 107 1.23 -1.89 -3.74
C GLY A 107 1.44 -0.78 -2.72
N GLY A 108 0.44 0.10 -2.58
CA GLY A 108 0.56 1.40 -1.94
C GLY A 108 0.60 2.52 -2.99
N PRO A 109 1.77 3.12 -3.33
CA PRO A 109 3.12 2.86 -2.80
C PRO A 109 3.26 3.17 -1.31
N GLY A 110 4.37 2.75 -0.69
CA GLY A 110 4.63 2.97 0.74
C GLY A 110 4.18 1.85 1.68
N GLY A 111 3.54 0.79 1.16
CA GLY A 111 3.28 -0.43 1.92
C GLY A 111 4.55 -1.27 2.07
N ASP A 112 4.86 -1.71 3.29
CA ASP A 112 5.99 -2.60 3.54
C ASP A 112 5.68 -4.01 3.01
N GLY A 113 6.66 -4.63 2.34
CA GLY A 113 6.50 -5.98 1.80
C GLY A 113 6.86 -7.07 2.80
N VAL A 114 7.67 -6.74 3.80
CA VAL A 114 8.15 -7.68 4.82
C VAL A 114 7.04 -8.11 5.77
N ASP A 115 6.37 -7.18 6.46
CA ASP A 115 5.28 -7.54 7.37
C ASP A 115 4.03 -7.94 6.60
N THR A 116 3.80 -7.34 5.43
CA THR A 116 2.65 -7.74 4.61
C THR A 116 2.78 -9.20 4.14
N LEU A 117 3.95 -9.66 3.69
CA LEU A 117 4.12 -11.09 3.36
C LEU A 117 4.06 -11.98 4.61
N ALA A 118 4.62 -11.54 5.74
CA ALA A 118 4.51 -12.29 7.00
C ALA A 118 3.04 -12.53 7.41
N GLN A 119 2.15 -11.58 7.13
CA GLN A 119 0.71 -11.71 7.39
C GLN A 119 0.00 -12.52 6.31
N ALA A 120 0.33 -12.29 5.03
CA ALA A 120 -0.43 -12.82 3.89
C ALA A 120 0.05 -14.18 3.38
N ALA A 121 1.23 -14.68 3.77
CA ALA A 121 1.85 -15.88 3.16
C ALA A 121 0.93 -17.11 3.11
N ARG A 122 0.04 -17.30 4.09
CA ARG A 122 -0.92 -18.42 4.12
C ARG A 122 -1.91 -18.41 2.96
N GLN A 123 -2.25 -17.23 2.44
CA GLN A 123 -3.13 -17.07 1.28
C GLN A 123 -2.48 -17.62 -0.01
N PHE A 124 -1.15 -17.68 -0.04
CA PHE A 124 -0.36 -18.13 -1.19
C PHE A 124 0.20 -19.54 -1.01
N LYS A 125 -0.36 -20.38 -0.13
CA LYS A 125 0.14 -21.74 0.17
C LYS A 125 0.35 -22.62 -1.06
N ASN A 126 -0.50 -22.49 -2.07
CA ASN A 126 -0.40 -23.26 -3.31
C ASN A 126 0.84 -22.84 -4.12
N LEU A 127 1.12 -21.54 -4.20
CA LEU A 127 2.34 -21.02 -4.82
C LEU A 127 3.57 -21.39 -3.99
N ASN A 128 3.48 -21.29 -2.66
CA ASN A 128 4.56 -21.65 -1.74
C ASN A 128 4.90 -23.15 -1.76
N THR A 129 4.10 -23.99 -2.40
CA THR A 129 4.51 -25.38 -2.61
C THR A 129 5.77 -25.43 -3.46
N ARG A 130 5.87 -24.59 -4.49
CA ARG A 130 6.96 -24.62 -5.48
C ARG A 130 7.87 -23.40 -5.43
N TYR A 131 7.40 -22.27 -4.90
CA TYR A 131 8.18 -21.03 -4.82
C TYR A 131 8.61 -20.70 -3.39
N ASP A 132 9.85 -20.22 -3.25
CA ASP A 132 10.20 -19.40 -2.10
C ASP A 132 9.43 -18.08 -2.23
N LEU A 133 8.52 -17.76 -1.29
CA LEU A 133 7.84 -16.47 -1.32
C LEU A 133 8.79 -15.41 -0.77
N ILE A 134 9.06 -14.36 -1.55
CA ILE A 134 9.93 -13.26 -1.15
C ILE A 134 9.11 -11.98 -1.05
N GLY A 135 9.14 -11.35 0.11
CA GLY A 135 8.63 -10.00 0.31
C GLY A 135 9.84 -9.08 0.47
N PHE A 136 9.75 -7.85 -0.03
CA PHE A 136 10.78 -6.85 0.18
C PHE A 136 10.15 -5.49 0.44
N ASP A 137 10.80 -4.69 1.27
CA ASP A 137 10.44 -3.30 1.47
C ASP A 137 11.16 -2.46 0.39
N PRO A 138 10.45 -1.76 -0.51
CA PRO A 138 11.11 -0.90 -1.50
C PRO A 138 11.92 0.21 -0.84
N ARG A 139 12.91 0.76 -1.57
CA ARG A 139 13.66 1.94 -1.11
C ARG A 139 12.72 3.05 -0.62
N GLY A 140 12.96 3.59 0.57
CA GLY A 140 12.10 4.61 1.17
C GLY A 140 10.92 4.07 1.98
N VAL A 141 10.77 2.74 2.11
CA VAL A 141 9.60 2.11 2.74
C VAL A 141 10.02 1.20 3.87
N GLY A 142 9.21 1.14 4.94
CA GLY A 142 9.36 0.17 6.02
C GLY A 142 10.76 0.15 6.63
N ARG A 143 11.44 -0.99 6.51
CA ARG A 143 12.80 -1.20 7.04
C ARG A 143 13.91 -0.78 6.07
N SER A 144 13.56 -0.35 4.86
CA SER A 144 14.48 -0.03 3.77
C SER A 144 14.72 1.46 3.62
N ALA A 145 15.58 2.03 4.49
CA ALA A 145 15.90 3.46 4.51
C ALA A 145 14.62 4.34 4.41
N PRO A 146 13.71 4.29 5.40
CA PRO A 146 12.38 4.86 5.27
C PRO A 146 12.38 6.38 5.08
N VAL A 147 11.51 6.87 4.20
CA VAL A 147 11.18 8.29 4.13
C VAL A 147 10.39 8.67 5.37
N THR A 148 10.90 9.63 6.13
CA THR A 148 10.20 10.22 7.27
C THR A 148 10.04 11.71 7.05
N CYS A 149 8.83 12.22 7.30
CA CYS A 149 8.51 13.64 7.06
C CYS A 149 8.13 14.36 8.35
N VAL A 150 7.22 13.77 9.12
CA VAL A 150 6.70 14.36 10.36
C VAL A 150 6.60 13.27 11.43
N SER A 151 6.32 13.64 12.69
CA SER A 151 6.04 12.65 13.75
C SER A 151 4.66 12.04 13.58
N ASP A 152 4.42 10.87 14.17
CA ASP A 152 3.12 10.17 14.11
C ASP A 152 1.96 11.07 14.56
N ARG A 153 2.15 11.80 15.67
CA ARG A 153 1.15 12.79 16.14
C ARG A 153 0.83 13.84 15.08
N ARG A 154 1.81 14.28 14.29
CA ARG A 154 1.58 15.24 13.21
C ARG A 154 0.94 14.58 12.00
N THR A 155 1.29 13.34 11.68
CA THR A 155 0.60 12.54 10.67
C THR A 155 -0.90 12.43 11.00
N ASP A 156 -1.23 12.11 12.25
CA ASP A 156 -2.62 12.04 12.73
C ASP A 156 -3.37 13.37 12.52
N GLN A 157 -2.72 14.50 12.80
CA GLN A 157 -3.31 15.82 12.60
C GLN A 157 -3.55 16.13 11.12
N ILE A 158 -2.61 15.78 10.24
CA ILE A 158 -2.73 16.01 8.80
C ILE A 158 -3.84 15.15 8.21
N VAL A 159 -3.88 13.86 8.55
CA VAL A 159 -4.90 12.93 8.04
C VAL A 159 -6.30 13.26 8.59
N ALA A 160 -6.37 13.82 9.81
CA ALA A 160 -7.63 14.31 10.36
C ALA A 160 -8.06 15.67 9.80
N GLY A 161 -7.15 16.44 9.18
CA GLY A 161 -7.44 17.75 8.61
C GLY A 161 -8.48 17.70 7.50
N ASP A 162 -9.03 18.86 7.16
CA ASP A 162 -9.96 18.99 6.05
C ASP A 162 -9.26 18.69 4.72
N GLY A 163 -9.75 17.65 4.03
CA GLY A 163 -9.24 17.16 2.75
C GLY A 163 -10.13 17.54 1.56
N SER A 164 -11.20 18.29 1.80
CA SER A 164 -12.15 18.76 0.79
C SER A 164 -12.50 20.23 1.05
N PRO A 165 -11.51 21.14 0.98
CA PRO A 165 -11.72 22.55 1.25
C PRO A 165 -12.80 23.12 0.33
N ASP A 166 -13.81 23.77 0.90
CA ASP A 166 -14.95 24.34 0.16
C ASP A 166 -15.04 25.87 0.26
N THR A 167 -14.18 26.47 1.08
CA THR A 167 -13.93 27.92 1.15
C THR A 167 -12.52 28.31 0.72
N ALA A 168 -12.35 29.56 0.28
CA ALA A 168 -11.02 30.10 -0.04
C ALA A 168 -10.06 30.11 1.17
N ALA A 169 -10.60 30.20 2.38
CA ALA A 169 -9.81 30.15 3.61
C ALA A 169 -9.27 28.75 3.89
N GLU A 170 -10.10 27.72 3.72
CA GLU A 170 -9.68 26.32 3.86
C GLU A 170 -8.71 25.92 2.75
N GLU A 171 -8.96 26.35 1.51
CA GLU A 171 -8.04 26.07 0.39
C GLU A 171 -6.64 26.63 0.68
N LYS A 172 -6.58 27.88 1.16
CA LYS A 172 -5.32 28.48 1.59
C LYS A 172 -4.65 27.68 2.71
N ALA A 173 -5.41 27.31 3.75
CA ALA A 173 -4.89 26.53 4.87
C ALA A 173 -4.37 25.16 4.44
N PHE A 174 -5.10 24.47 3.55
CA PHE A 174 -4.70 23.19 2.97
C PHE A 174 -3.38 23.32 2.20
N ILE A 175 -3.27 24.30 1.29
CA ILE A 175 -2.05 24.54 0.52
C ILE A 175 -0.86 24.88 1.43
N GLU A 176 -1.08 25.69 2.47
CA GLU A 176 -0.04 26.02 3.46
C GLU A 176 0.43 24.79 4.24
N GLU A 177 -0.50 23.90 4.64
CA GLU A 177 -0.15 22.63 5.30
C GLU A 177 0.64 21.71 4.37
N GLN A 178 0.25 21.60 3.09
CA GLN A 178 0.99 20.78 2.13
C GLN A 178 2.41 21.32 1.90
N ARG A 179 2.57 22.65 1.78
CA ARG A 179 3.90 23.28 1.69
C ARG A 179 4.74 23.02 2.94
N SER A 180 4.12 23.08 4.13
CA SER A 180 4.77 22.75 5.41
C SER A 180 5.23 21.29 5.45
N TYR A 181 4.36 20.36 5.03
CA TYR A 181 4.66 18.93 4.97
C TYR A 181 5.83 18.64 4.03
N VAL A 182 5.81 19.21 2.81
CA VAL A 182 6.88 19.05 1.82
C VAL A 182 8.23 19.56 2.37
N ARG A 183 8.27 20.75 2.98
CA ARG A 183 9.51 21.26 3.60
C ARG A 183 10.04 20.34 4.69
N ARG A 184 9.16 19.71 5.47
CA ARG A 184 9.55 18.77 6.53
C ARG A 184 10.05 17.44 5.96
N CYS A 185 9.44 16.93 4.89
CA CYS A 185 9.99 15.81 4.12
C CYS A 185 11.39 16.13 3.59
N GLN A 186 11.59 17.32 3.00
CA GLN A 186 12.90 17.75 2.49
C GLN A 186 13.93 17.85 3.61
N ALA A 187 13.57 18.44 4.76
CA ALA A 187 14.47 18.58 5.89
C ALA A 187 14.90 17.23 6.49
N ARG A 188 14.02 16.23 6.52
CA ARG A 188 14.28 14.93 7.15
C ARG A 188 14.80 13.86 6.19
N SER A 189 14.36 13.91 4.94
CA SER A 189 14.59 12.85 3.94
C SER A 189 15.14 13.39 2.62
N GLY A 190 15.52 14.67 2.53
CA GLY A 190 15.93 15.31 1.27
C GLY A 190 17.08 14.63 0.52
N ARG A 191 17.99 13.96 1.25
CA ARG A 191 19.04 13.13 0.65
C ARG A 191 18.49 11.92 -0.12
N LEU A 192 17.38 11.35 0.35
CA LEU A 192 16.78 10.13 -0.18
C LEU A 192 15.69 10.41 -1.23
N LEU A 193 14.94 11.50 -1.07
CA LEU A 193 13.77 11.83 -1.93
C LEU A 193 14.06 11.79 -3.45
N PRO A 194 15.21 12.24 -3.98
CA PRO A 194 15.49 12.14 -5.41
C PRO A 194 15.62 10.70 -5.93
N HIS A 195 15.75 9.71 -5.04
CA HIS A 195 16.15 8.36 -5.39
C HIS A 195 15.06 7.29 -5.15
N VAL A 196 13.91 7.63 -4.55
CA VAL A 196 12.84 6.68 -4.17
C VAL A 196 11.82 6.36 -5.27
N GLY A 197 12.01 6.92 -6.47
CA GLY A 197 11.11 6.70 -7.60
C GLY A 197 11.06 5.23 -8.09
N THR A 198 9.95 4.86 -8.72
CA THR A 198 9.65 3.51 -9.22
C THR A 198 10.73 2.96 -10.16
N ILE A 199 11.37 3.82 -10.94
CA ILE A 199 12.45 3.42 -11.85
C ILE A 199 13.61 2.79 -11.07
N ASN A 200 14.05 3.42 -9.97
CA ASN A 200 15.11 2.87 -9.14
C ASN A 200 14.65 1.67 -8.32
N ALA A 201 13.40 1.65 -7.84
CA ALA A 201 12.82 0.48 -7.18
C ALA A 201 12.75 -0.75 -8.12
N ALA A 202 12.59 -0.54 -9.43
CA ALA A 202 12.69 -1.63 -10.40
C ALA A 202 14.14 -2.12 -10.61
N ARG A 203 15.14 -1.25 -10.50
CA ARG A 203 16.57 -1.67 -10.50
C ARG A 203 16.91 -2.46 -9.24
N ASP A 204 16.32 -2.08 -8.10
CA ASP A 204 16.42 -2.83 -6.85
C ASP A 204 15.87 -4.25 -6.99
N MET A 205 14.75 -4.43 -7.71
CA MET A 205 14.20 -5.76 -7.98
C MET A 205 15.17 -6.64 -8.77
N ASP A 206 15.99 -6.09 -9.68
CA ASP A 206 17.01 -6.88 -10.39
C ASP A 206 18.17 -7.26 -9.47
N ALA A 207 18.58 -6.36 -8.57
CA ALA A 207 19.57 -6.66 -7.54
C ALA A 207 19.06 -7.76 -6.59
N VAL A 208 17.80 -7.69 -6.16
CA VAL A 208 17.14 -8.73 -5.36
C VAL A 208 17.09 -10.06 -6.11
N ARG A 209 16.63 -10.07 -7.38
CA ARG A 209 16.61 -11.26 -8.23
C ARG A 209 17.99 -11.92 -8.28
N SER A 210 19.03 -11.14 -8.56
CA SER A 210 20.40 -11.63 -8.62
C SER A 210 20.86 -12.18 -7.27
N ALA A 211 20.62 -11.46 -6.17
CA ALA A 211 21.04 -11.85 -4.83
C ALA A 211 20.40 -13.17 -4.38
N VAL A 212 19.12 -13.40 -4.71
CA VAL A 212 18.44 -14.66 -4.39
C VAL A 212 18.81 -15.83 -5.32
N GLY A 213 19.68 -15.59 -6.32
CA GLY A 213 20.25 -16.60 -7.20
C GLY A 213 19.34 -17.04 -8.36
N ASP A 214 18.29 -16.27 -8.67
CA ASP A 214 17.38 -16.64 -9.76
C ASP A 214 17.81 -15.97 -11.09
N ALA A 215 17.84 -16.74 -12.18
CA ALA A 215 18.18 -16.22 -13.51
C ALA A 215 17.11 -15.26 -14.06
N ARG A 216 15.84 -15.49 -13.71
CA ARG A 216 14.70 -14.66 -14.10
C ARG A 216 13.85 -14.32 -12.88
N LEU A 217 13.29 -13.12 -12.86
CA LEU A 217 12.38 -12.67 -11.82
C LEU A 217 10.98 -13.26 -12.04
N HIS A 218 10.52 -14.12 -11.12
CA HIS A 218 9.09 -14.40 -11.00
C HIS A 218 8.46 -13.39 -10.04
N TYR A 219 7.34 -12.79 -10.44
CA TYR A 219 6.79 -11.61 -9.78
C TYR A 219 5.28 -11.67 -9.60
N PHE A 220 4.79 -11.22 -8.44
CA PHE A 220 3.39 -10.95 -8.18
C PHE A 220 3.26 -9.51 -7.65
N GLY A 221 2.80 -8.62 -8.53
CA GLY A 221 2.57 -7.21 -8.20
C GLY A 221 1.07 -6.92 -8.06
N MET A 222 0.68 -6.30 -6.96
CA MET A 222 -0.69 -5.85 -6.71
C MET A 222 -0.75 -4.32 -6.69
N SER A 223 -1.80 -3.72 -7.24
CA SER A 223 -2.03 -2.26 -7.19
C SER A 223 -0.82 -1.49 -7.75
N TYR A 224 -0.18 -0.58 -7.01
CA TYR A 224 1.08 0.07 -7.41
C TYR A 224 2.18 -0.92 -7.83
N GLY A 225 2.19 -2.13 -7.27
CA GLY A 225 3.08 -3.21 -7.69
C GLY A 225 2.96 -3.57 -9.17
N THR A 226 1.81 -3.29 -9.80
CA THR A 226 1.63 -3.48 -11.24
C THR A 226 2.44 -2.47 -12.08
N TRP A 227 2.47 -1.21 -11.65
CA TRP A 227 3.34 -0.18 -12.25
C TRP A 227 4.82 -0.53 -12.02
N LEU A 228 5.17 -0.94 -10.81
CA LEU A 228 6.52 -1.38 -10.49
C LEU A 228 6.97 -2.58 -11.34
N GLY A 229 6.13 -3.61 -11.45
CA GLY A 229 6.39 -4.78 -12.30
C GLY A 229 6.50 -4.43 -13.79
N GLY A 230 5.64 -3.55 -14.30
CA GLY A 230 5.73 -3.03 -15.66
C GLY A 230 7.04 -2.26 -15.90
N SER A 231 7.45 -1.45 -14.92
CA SER A 231 8.73 -0.69 -14.96
C SER A 231 9.94 -1.63 -14.95
N TYR A 232 9.87 -2.75 -14.22
CA TYR A 232 10.89 -3.80 -14.26
C TYR A 232 10.96 -4.46 -15.64
N ALA A 233 9.81 -4.91 -16.17
CA ALA A 233 9.74 -5.59 -17.46
C ALA A 233 10.24 -4.70 -18.62
N HIS A 234 10.01 -3.39 -18.52
CA HIS A 234 10.53 -2.42 -19.49
C HIS A 234 12.05 -2.26 -19.42
N GLN A 235 12.63 -2.21 -18.21
CA GLN A 235 14.08 -2.01 -18.01
C GLN A 235 14.89 -3.30 -18.21
N PHE A 236 14.33 -4.46 -17.86
CA PHE A 236 15.02 -5.76 -17.84
C PHE A 236 14.22 -6.86 -18.55
N PRO A 237 13.79 -6.68 -19.82
CA PRO A 237 12.88 -7.62 -20.50
C PRO A 237 13.45 -9.05 -20.58
N GLY A 238 14.78 -9.21 -20.71
CA GLY A 238 15.44 -10.52 -20.74
C GLY A 238 15.44 -11.27 -19.41
N ASN A 239 15.22 -10.56 -18.29
CA ASN A 239 15.24 -11.14 -16.95
C ASN A 239 13.82 -11.41 -16.42
N VAL A 240 12.78 -11.21 -17.22
CA VAL A 240 11.39 -11.48 -16.79
C VAL A 240 11.08 -12.98 -16.87
N GLY A 241 10.66 -13.55 -15.73
CA GLY A 241 10.14 -14.90 -15.63
C GLY A 241 8.62 -14.93 -15.81
N ARG A 242 7.92 -15.51 -14.84
CA ARG A 242 6.45 -15.50 -14.78
C ARG A 242 6.01 -14.30 -13.96
N ALA A 243 5.10 -13.49 -14.49
CA ALA A 243 4.63 -12.29 -13.80
C ALA A 243 3.10 -12.25 -13.75
N VAL A 244 2.57 -11.81 -12.61
CA VAL A 244 1.16 -11.46 -12.42
C VAL A 244 1.10 -10.00 -12.00
N LEU A 245 0.27 -9.23 -12.69
CA LEU A 245 -0.03 -7.82 -12.38
C LEU A 245 -1.53 -7.72 -12.07
N ASP A 246 -1.88 -7.72 -10.78
CA ASP A 246 -3.25 -7.76 -10.29
C ASP A 246 -3.71 -6.37 -9.79
N GLY A 247 -4.83 -5.87 -10.32
CA GLY A 247 -5.25 -4.48 -10.10
C GLY A 247 -4.34 -3.47 -10.80
N ALA A 248 -4.33 -3.52 -12.14
CA ALA A 248 -3.41 -2.77 -12.99
C ALA A 248 -3.56 -1.24 -12.87
N VAL A 249 -2.43 -0.55 -12.73
CA VAL A 249 -2.32 0.91 -12.84
C VAL A 249 -2.00 1.26 -14.29
N ASP A 250 -2.86 2.05 -14.93
CA ASP A 250 -2.58 2.62 -16.25
C ASP A 250 -1.71 3.87 -16.10
N THR A 251 -0.48 3.79 -16.58
CA THR A 251 0.51 4.88 -16.51
C THR A 251 0.44 5.84 -17.71
N LYS A 252 -0.49 5.61 -18.65
CA LYS A 252 -0.66 6.45 -19.85
C LYS A 252 -1.67 7.58 -19.66
N ILE A 253 -2.50 7.50 -18.63
CA ILE A 253 -3.52 8.51 -18.33
C ILE A 253 -2.99 9.57 -17.37
N SER A 254 -3.63 10.74 -17.38
CA SER A 254 -3.26 11.81 -16.45
C SER A 254 -3.61 11.43 -15.00
N PRO A 255 -2.94 12.00 -14.00
CA PRO A 255 -3.31 11.79 -12.59
C PRO A 255 -4.77 12.20 -12.29
N VAL A 256 -5.30 13.21 -12.99
CA VAL A 256 -6.68 13.66 -12.84
C VAL A 256 -7.64 12.59 -13.38
N ASP A 257 -7.38 12.04 -14.57
CA ASP A 257 -8.21 10.99 -15.15
C ASP A 257 -8.18 9.72 -14.31
N LEU A 258 -7.01 9.34 -13.78
CA LEU A 258 -6.85 8.23 -12.85
C LEU A 258 -7.72 8.44 -11.60
N GLY A 259 -7.68 9.65 -11.03
CA GLY A 259 -8.50 10.03 -9.87
C GLY A 259 -10.01 9.94 -10.17
N LEU A 260 -10.45 10.43 -11.33
CA LEU A 260 -11.86 10.36 -11.74
C LEU A 260 -12.32 8.90 -11.96
N GLN A 261 -11.50 8.08 -12.61
CA GLN A 261 -11.80 6.65 -12.79
C GLN A 261 -11.91 5.92 -11.45
N GLN A 262 -11.02 6.24 -10.50
CA GLN A 262 -11.02 5.68 -9.16
C GLN A 262 -12.26 6.12 -8.37
N ALA A 263 -12.63 7.40 -8.40
CA ALA A 263 -13.86 7.91 -7.78
C ALA A 263 -15.11 7.21 -8.33
N ALA A 264 -15.19 7.04 -9.66
CA ALA A 264 -16.28 6.30 -10.29
C ALA A 264 -16.32 4.82 -9.85
N ALA A 265 -15.16 4.19 -9.67
CA ALA A 265 -15.07 2.80 -9.18
C ALA A 265 -15.53 2.68 -7.72
N PHE A 266 -15.12 3.59 -6.83
CA PHE A 266 -15.61 3.64 -5.46
C PHE A 266 -17.12 3.92 -5.39
N GLN A 267 -17.66 4.78 -6.26
CA GLN A 267 -19.10 5.01 -6.33
C GLN A 267 -19.87 3.73 -6.73
N ARG A 268 -19.31 2.93 -7.66
CA ARG A 268 -19.88 1.61 -7.99
C ARG A 268 -19.81 0.64 -6.81
N ALA A 269 -18.69 0.58 -6.11
CA ALA A 269 -18.52 -0.26 -4.93
C ALA A 269 -19.48 0.15 -3.79
N LEU A 270 -19.63 1.45 -3.56
CA LEU A 270 -20.60 2.02 -2.62
C LEU A 270 -22.02 1.63 -2.97
N GLY A 271 -22.38 1.67 -4.26
CA GLY A 271 -23.69 1.20 -4.74
C GLY A 271 -23.89 -0.31 -4.52
N GLY A 272 -22.84 -1.11 -4.66
CA GLY A 272 -22.84 -2.54 -4.34
C GLY A 272 -23.06 -2.81 -2.85
N PHE A 273 -22.32 -2.10 -1.99
CA PHE A 273 -22.51 -2.14 -0.54
C PHE A 273 -23.94 -1.73 -0.15
N ALA A 274 -24.43 -0.63 -0.69
CA ALA A 274 -25.77 -0.11 -0.41
C ALA A 274 -26.86 -1.12 -0.78
N SER A 275 -26.71 -1.80 -1.93
CA SER A 275 -27.64 -2.85 -2.35
C SER A 275 -27.60 -4.05 -1.40
N ALA A 276 -26.40 -4.47 -1.00
CA ALA A 276 -26.23 -5.59 -0.07
C ALA A 276 -26.73 -5.28 1.35
N CYS A 277 -26.55 -4.05 1.83
CA CYS A 277 -27.12 -3.61 3.08
C CYS A 277 -28.65 -3.62 2.98
N ALA A 278 -29.25 -2.95 2.00
CA ALA A 278 -30.70 -2.94 1.86
C ALA A 278 -31.31 -4.36 1.78
N ALA A 279 -30.62 -5.31 1.14
CA ALA A 279 -31.06 -6.69 1.01
C ALA A 279 -31.16 -7.46 2.35
N ILE A 280 -30.46 -7.04 3.42
CA ILE A 280 -30.62 -7.63 4.76
C ILE A 280 -31.83 -7.04 5.54
N GLY A 281 -32.63 -6.18 4.89
CA GLY A 281 -33.88 -5.67 5.41
C GLY A 281 -33.69 -4.85 6.68
N ARG A 282 -34.49 -5.14 7.71
CA ARG A 282 -34.48 -4.41 9.00
C ARG A 282 -33.14 -4.43 9.73
N ALA A 283 -32.23 -5.34 9.36
CA ALA A 283 -30.88 -5.38 9.91
C ALA A 283 -29.93 -4.33 9.32
N CYS A 284 -30.29 -3.67 8.21
CA CYS A 284 -29.52 -2.55 7.65
C CYS A 284 -29.84 -1.26 8.40
N PRO A 285 -28.86 -0.63 9.09
CA PRO A 285 -29.13 0.58 9.85
C PRO A 285 -29.19 1.85 8.98
N LEU A 286 -28.98 1.74 7.67
CA LEU A 286 -28.70 2.88 6.80
C LEU A 286 -29.85 3.23 5.84
N GLY A 287 -30.84 2.36 5.69
CA GLY A 287 -31.95 2.55 4.76
C GLY A 287 -32.55 1.23 4.27
N THR A 288 -33.65 1.34 3.54
CA THR A 288 -34.44 0.20 3.03
C THR A 288 -34.16 -0.11 1.57
N ASP A 289 -33.43 0.76 0.87
CA ASP A 289 -33.07 0.60 -0.53
C ASP A 289 -31.69 1.23 -0.82
N ARG A 290 -31.15 0.96 -2.01
CA ARG A 290 -29.83 1.48 -2.41
C ARG A 290 -29.76 3.02 -2.33
N PRO A 291 -30.70 3.81 -2.90
CA PRO A 291 -30.65 5.26 -2.82
C PRO A 291 -30.64 5.81 -1.39
N SER A 292 -31.49 5.28 -0.50
CA SER A 292 -31.57 5.72 0.90
C SER A 292 -30.27 5.42 1.66
N VAL A 293 -29.66 4.25 1.46
CA VAL A 293 -28.37 3.90 2.08
C VAL A 293 -27.26 4.84 1.62
N VAL A 294 -27.15 5.11 0.31
CA VAL A 294 -26.16 6.06 -0.22
C VAL A 294 -26.39 7.46 0.34
N ALA A 295 -27.64 7.92 0.39
CA ALA A 295 -27.99 9.23 0.93
C ALA A 295 -27.68 9.34 2.43
N SER A 296 -27.88 8.28 3.22
CA SER A 296 -27.52 8.25 4.65
C SER A 296 -26.02 8.41 4.86
N ILE A 297 -25.20 7.72 4.06
CA ILE A 297 -23.73 7.85 4.11
C ILE A 297 -23.30 9.26 3.72
N GLY A 298 -23.89 9.82 2.65
CA GLY A 298 -23.63 11.20 2.23
C GLY A 298 -23.95 12.21 3.33
N ARG A 299 -25.15 12.11 3.95
CA ARG A 299 -25.55 12.98 5.06
C ARG A 299 -24.61 12.89 6.25
N LEU A 300 -24.18 11.67 6.60
CA LEU A 300 -23.19 11.47 7.66
C LEU A 300 -21.88 12.22 7.33
N LEU A 301 -21.30 11.98 6.16
CA LEU A 301 -20.03 12.59 5.77
C LEU A 301 -20.13 14.12 5.69
N THR A 302 -21.22 14.69 5.17
CA THR A 302 -21.47 16.14 5.20
C THR A 302 -21.70 16.67 6.63
N GLY A 303 -22.27 15.86 7.52
CA GLY A 303 -22.41 16.21 8.93
C GLY A 303 -21.06 16.29 9.65
N LEU A 304 -20.15 15.35 9.36
CA LEU A 304 -18.81 15.28 9.95
C LEU A 304 -17.91 16.47 9.57
N ASP A 305 -18.19 17.10 8.44
CA ASP A 305 -17.50 18.29 7.97
C ASP A 305 -17.80 19.49 8.88
N ARG A 306 -19.08 19.74 9.15
CA ARG A 306 -19.54 20.81 10.06
C ARG A 306 -19.28 20.51 11.53
N GLY A 307 -19.34 19.23 11.91
CA GLY A 307 -19.28 18.79 13.30
C GLY A 307 -18.62 17.43 13.46
N PRO A 308 -17.28 17.35 13.52
CA PRO A 308 -16.58 16.09 13.74
C PRO A 308 -17.01 15.40 15.05
N LEU A 309 -17.30 14.11 14.99
CA LEU A 309 -17.79 13.34 16.14
C LEU A 309 -16.67 12.98 17.11
N PRO A 310 -16.93 12.90 18.43
CA PRO A 310 -15.94 12.41 19.39
C PRO A 310 -15.60 10.93 19.13
N ALA A 311 -14.33 10.57 19.28
CA ALA A 311 -13.83 9.21 19.17
C ALA A 311 -12.92 8.86 20.37
N ARG A 312 -12.57 7.58 20.51
CA ARG A 312 -11.72 7.10 21.60
C ARG A 312 -10.36 7.80 21.63
N GLY A 313 -9.86 8.04 22.85
CA GLY A 313 -8.55 8.64 23.08
C GLY A 313 -8.50 10.15 22.80
N GLY A 314 -9.63 10.85 22.91
CA GLY A 314 -9.72 12.29 22.65
C GLY A 314 -9.62 12.67 21.17
N ARG A 315 -9.64 11.69 20.28
CA ARG A 315 -9.65 11.91 18.83
C ARG A 315 -11.04 12.33 18.36
N ARG A 316 -11.11 12.90 17.15
CA ARG A 316 -12.36 13.23 16.49
C ARG A 316 -12.44 12.48 15.16
N LEU A 317 -13.61 11.95 14.84
CA LEU A 317 -13.95 11.45 13.52
C LEU A 317 -14.31 12.67 12.66
N THR A 318 -13.39 13.11 11.83
CA THR A 318 -13.60 14.18 10.84
C THR A 318 -14.17 13.60 9.54
N GLN A 319 -14.63 14.47 8.63
CA GLN A 319 -15.07 14.01 7.32
C GLN A 319 -13.98 13.23 6.58
N SER A 320 -12.74 13.71 6.56
CA SER A 320 -11.60 13.01 5.94
C SER A 320 -11.39 11.61 6.49
N LEU A 321 -11.48 11.44 7.82
CA LEU A 321 -11.38 10.14 8.47
C LEU A 321 -12.59 9.24 8.18
N GLY A 322 -13.80 9.80 8.16
CA GLY A 322 -15.03 9.10 7.79
C GLY A 322 -14.98 8.58 6.36
N THR A 323 -14.62 9.44 5.41
CA THR A 323 -14.43 9.10 3.99
C THR A 323 -13.36 8.03 3.82
N THR A 324 -12.23 8.14 4.52
CA THR A 324 -11.18 7.11 4.52
C THR A 324 -11.69 5.78 5.05
N GLY A 325 -12.45 5.78 6.15
CA GLY A 325 -13.04 4.56 6.72
C GLY A 325 -14.03 3.87 5.79
N VAL A 326 -14.91 4.65 5.14
CA VAL A 326 -15.83 4.13 4.11
C VAL A 326 -15.04 3.55 2.94
N ALA A 327 -14.11 4.31 2.36
CA ALA A 327 -13.30 3.86 1.23
C ALA A 327 -12.53 2.58 1.56
N ALA A 328 -11.89 2.50 2.74
CA ALA A 328 -11.15 1.32 3.18
C ALA A 328 -12.01 0.06 3.22
N ALA A 329 -13.25 0.16 3.71
CA ALA A 329 -14.16 -0.99 3.75
C ALA A 329 -14.74 -1.37 2.37
N LEU A 330 -14.70 -0.47 1.38
CA LEU A 330 -15.14 -0.76 0.02
C LEU A 330 -14.13 -1.58 -0.79
N TYR A 331 -12.89 -1.76 -0.32
CA TYR A 331 -11.90 -2.63 -0.97
C TYR A 331 -12.29 -4.11 -0.98
N SER A 332 -13.08 -4.57 0.00
CA SER A 332 -13.48 -5.98 0.11
C SER A 332 -14.89 -6.13 0.64
N ARG A 333 -15.68 -6.99 0.00
CA ARG A 333 -17.02 -7.35 0.48
C ARG A 333 -17.02 -7.97 1.88
N GLN A 334 -15.91 -8.56 2.29
CA GLN A 334 -15.74 -9.11 3.64
C GLN A 334 -15.76 -8.03 4.73
N ALA A 335 -15.43 -6.78 4.38
CA ALA A 335 -15.46 -5.64 5.30
C ALA A 335 -16.83 -4.95 5.37
N TRP A 336 -17.78 -5.30 4.48
CA TRP A 336 -19.10 -4.67 4.44
C TRP A 336 -19.92 -4.82 5.73
N PRO A 337 -19.91 -5.96 6.44
CA PRO A 337 -20.58 -6.04 7.75
C PRO A 337 -20.00 -5.06 8.78
N VAL A 338 -18.68 -4.89 8.79
CA VAL A 338 -17.99 -3.93 9.68
C VAL A 338 -18.34 -2.50 9.29
N LEU A 339 -18.43 -2.20 7.99
CA LEU A 339 -18.87 -0.89 7.50
C LEU A 339 -20.31 -0.56 7.94
N ALA A 340 -21.24 -1.49 7.74
CA ALA A 340 -22.64 -1.31 8.15
C ALA A 340 -22.76 -1.09 9.66
N GLN A 341 -22.01 -1.86 10.46
CA GLN A 341 -21.96 -1.68 11.91
C GLN A 341 -21.39 -0.30 12.29
N GLY A 342 -20.25 0.09 11.71
CA GLY A 342 -19.61 1.36 11.99
C GLY A 342 -20.51 2.55 11.67
N LEU A 343 -21.11 2.56 10.48
CA LEU A 343 -22.03 3.60 10.04
C LEU A 343 -23.31 3.64 10.89
N GLY A 344 -23.86 2.49 11.29
CA GLY A 344 -25.05 2.41 12.14
C GLY A 344 -24.85 2.93 13.56
N HIS A 345 -23.61 3.04 14.06
CA HIS A 345 -23.31 3.62 15.37
C HIS A 345 -23.14 5.15 15.36
N VAL A 346 -22.91 5.74 14.19
CA VAL A 346 -22.63 7.17 14.03
C VAL A 346 -23.69 7.92 13.21
N SER A 347 -24.67 7.19 12.65
CA SER A 347 -25.82 7.74 11.92
C SER A 347 -26.98 8.08 12.85
#